data_AF-A0A382WVD9-F1
#
_entry.id   AF-A0A382WVD9-F1
#
_cell.length_a   1.000
_cell.length_b   1.000
_cell.length_c   1.000
_cell.angle_alpha   90.00
_cell.angle_beta   90.00
_cell.angle_gamma   90.00
#
_symmetry.space_group_name_H-M   'P 1'
#
loop_
_entity.id
_entity.type
_entity.pdbx_description
1 polymer ?
#
loop_
_entity_poly.entity_id
_entity_poly.type
_entity_poly.pdbx_seq_one_letter_code
_entity_poly.pdbx_strand_id
1 'polypeptide(L)'
;MRILFFILLSAFLWCDVTSADEKFTKNSKVSEKGLKNICGDYWSQDVKVSNSSDILQYMRSHPKLKELPSYGYDGDFEKDYEDVYFRNINRKLLIIYDNRKPLFTLTGVYVDTSCEDITNDGKFELIAKINPRGGNASQIEYIISLDKSFKSLEVFTNRFGQEIRDLNGDGIKEIVGVYGDRGWSEFAPCMACQRPTRRILCFEGKRYVDCTTKFAELLQKDWIEAKDWLKSKSDG
;
A
#
# COMPACT_ATOMS: atom_id res chain seq x y z
N MET A 1 -62.79 43.11 25.92
CA MET A 1 -62.43 41.90 25.16
C MET A 1 -62.00 42.30 23.75
N ARG A 2 -60.69 42.42 23.51
CA ARG A 2 -60.02 42.32 22.20
C ARG A 2 -58.52 42.47 22.44
N ILE A 3 -57.81 41.37 22.21
CA ILE A 3 -56.36 41.25 22.22
C ILE A 3 -55.87 41.72 20.86
N LEU A 4 -54.84 42.56 20.82
CA LEU A 4 -54.09 42.90 19.61
C LEU A 4 -52.60 42.87 19.96
N PHE A 5 -51.97 41.76 19.61
CA PHE A 5 -50.53 41.58 19.57
C PHE A 5 -50.03 42.09 18.21
N PHE A 6 -49.06 43.01 18.23
CA PHE A 6 -48.18 43.25 17.10
C PHE A 6 -46.97 42.31 17.25
N ILE A 7 -46.76 41.43 16.27
CA ILE A 7 -45.48 40.73 16.08
C ILE A 7 -44.95 41.15 14.72
N LEU A 8 -43.74 41.71 14.73
CA LEU A 8 -42.95 42.07 13.56
C LEU A 8 -42.46 40.82 12.83
N LEU A 9 -42.45 40.93 11.50
CA LEU A 9 -41.78 40.06 10.55
C LEU A 9 -40.30 39.83 10.92
N SER A 10 -39.88 38.56 10.89
CA SER A 10 -38.53 38.17 10.50
C SER A 10 -38.62 37.06 9.46
N ALA A 11 -38.11 37.37 8.27
CA ALA A 11 -38.06 36.49 7.12
C ALA A 11 -37.05 35.36 7.37
N PHE A 12 -37.53 34.11 7.36
CA PHE A 12 -36.68 32.95 7.11
C PHE A 12 -36.72 32.66 5.61
N LEU A 13 -35.63 33.01 4.92
CA LEU A 13 -35.28 32.38 3.65
C LEU A 13 -34.96 30.91 3.96
N TRP A 14 -35.88 30.01 3.65
CA TRP A 14 -35.54 28.63 3.35
C TRP A 14 -35.14 28.58 1.88
N CYS A 15 -33.85 28.40 1.61
CA CYS A 15 -33.42 27.88 0.32
C CYS A 15 -33.87 26.42 0.26
N ASP A 16 -34.79 26.14 -0.67
CA ASP A 16 -35.04 24.80 -1.18
C ASP A 16 -33.73 24.23 -1.75
N VAL A 17 -33.02 23.45 -0.94
CA VAL A 17 -32.06 22.48 -1.46
C VAL A 17 -32.88 21.23 -1.74
N THR A 18 -33.38 21.13 -2.97
CA THR A 18 -33.86 19.88 -3.53
C THR A 18 -32.72 18.86 -3.46
N SER A 19 -32.73 18.02 -2.43
CA SER A 19 -31.88 16.83 -2.38
C SER A 19 -32.34 15.92 -3.51
N ALA A 20 -31.55 15.86 -4.58
CA ALA A 20 -31.64 14.80 -5.55
C ALA A 20 -31.36 13.47 -4.84
N ASP A 21 -32.43 12.82 -4.37
CA ASP A 21 -32.47 11.39 -4.04
C ASP A 21 -32.26 10.61 -5.34
N GLU A 22 -31.04 10.58 -5.86
CA GLU A 22 -30.65 9.53 -6.80
C GLU A 22 -30.54 8.23 -6.02
N LYS A 23 -31.65 7.49 -6.03
CA LYS A 23 -31.69 6.04 -5.78
C LYS A 23 -30.74 5.34 -6.76
N PHE A 24 -29.46 5.25 -6.40
CA PHE A 24 -28.55 4.27 -6.98
C PHE A 24 -28.77 2.92 -6.32
N THR A 25 -29.88 2.25 -6.69
CA THR A 25 -29.99 0.79 -6.52
C THR A 25 -29.11 0.12 -7.56
N LYS A 26 -27.81 0.02 -7.29
CA LYS A 26 -26.94 -0.93 -7.98
C LYS A 26 -26.68 -2.05 -6.98
N ASN A 27 -27.21 -3.24 -7.25
CA ASN A 27 -26.88 -4.45 -6.50
C ASN A 27 -25.36 -4.68 -6.59
N SER A 28 -24.60 -4.14 -5.64
CA SER A 28 -23.17 -4.42 -5.52
C SER A 28 -23.06 -5.92 -5.20
N LYS A 29 -22.64 -6.71 -6.18
CA LYS A 29 -22.31 -8.14 -5.98
C LYS A 29 -20.98 -8.21 -5.24
N VAL A 30 -21.00 -7.83 -3.97
CA VAL A 30 -19.89 -8.06 -3.05
C VAL A 30 -20.05 -9.48 -2.54
N SER A 31 -19.02 -10.30 -2.73
CA SER A 31 -18.95 -11.61 -2.09
C SER A 31 -17.69 -11.67 -1.23
N GLU A 32 -17.88 -11.89 0.06
CA GLU A 32 -16.80 -12.15 0.98
C GLU A 32 -16.44 -13.63 0.93
N LYS A 33 -15.16 -13.95 0.77
CA LYS A 33 -14.71 -15.32 1.03
C LYS A 33 -14.54 -15.53 2.53
N GLY A 34 -14.53 -16.79 2.95
CA GLY A 34 -14.19 -17.16 4.32
C GLY A 34 -12.78 -16.70 4.70
N LEU A 35 -12.54 -16.59 6.01
CA LEU A 35 -11.23 -16.24 6.55
C LEU A 35 -10.20 -17.30 6.19
N LYS A 36 -9.03 -16.86 5.73
CA LYS A 36 -7.87 -17.70 5.47
C LYS A 36 -6.75 -17.36 6.45
N ASN A 37 -6.19 -18.35 7.11
CA ASN A 37 -5.01 -18.13 7.95
C ASN A 37 -3.84 -17.70 7.06
N ILE A 38 -3.13 -16.64 7.45
CA ILE A 38 -1.94 -16.16 6.73
C ILE A 38 -0.68 -16.49 7.51
N CYS A 39 -0.64 -16.18 8.81
CA CYS A 39 0.56 -16.24 9.63
C CYS A 39 0.13 -16.38 11.09
N GLY A 40 0.46 -17.49 11.76
CA GLY A 40 0.12 -17.68 13.18
C GLY A 40 -1.35 -17.35 13.50
N ASP A 41 -1.58 -16.32 14.31
CA ASP A 41 -2.91 -15.87 14.74
C ASP A 41 -3.60 -14.88 13.77
N TYR A 42 -2.96 -14.53 12.66
CA TYR A 42 -3.44 -13.55 11.70
C TYR A 42 -4.19 -14.21 10.53
N TRP A 43 -5.25 -13.55 10.09
CA TRP A 43 -6.17 -14.05 9.06
C TRP A 43 -6.42 -12.99 8.00
N SER A 44 -6.75 -13.43 6.79
CA SER A 44 -7.13 -12.56 5.69
C SER A 44 -8.52 -12.90 5.16
N GLN A 45 -9.21 -11.88 4.65
CA GLN A 45 -10.51 -12.02 3.99
C GLN A 45 -10.50 -11.32 2.63
N ASP A 46 -10.71 -12.10 1.56
CA ASP A 46 -10.92 -11.56 0.23
C ASP A 46 -12.33 -10.94 0.14
N VAL A 47 -12.40 -9.65 -0.15
CA VAL A 47 -13.64 -8.98 -0.55
C VAL A 47 -13.66 -8.91 -2.07
N LYS A 48 -14.43 -9.81 -2.69
CA LYS A 48 -14.59 -9.82 -4.14
C LYS A 48 -15.65 -8.82 -4.54
N VAL A 49 -15.24 -7.86 -5.34
CA VAL A 49 -16.09 -6.82 -5.93
C VAL A 49 -16.21 -7.00 -7.44
N SER A 50 -17.25 -6.41 -8.05
CA SER A 50 -17.44 -6.49 -9.50
C SER A 50 -16.70 -5.38 -10.25
N ASN A 51 -16.40 -4.28 -9.59
CA ASN A 51 -15.58 -3.18 -10.11
C ASN A 51 -14.96 -2.43 -8.93
N SER A 52 -14.00 -1.55 -9.21
CA SER A 52 -13.36 -0.77 -8.16
C SER A 52 -14.38 0.02 -7.33
N SER A 53 -15.40 0.65 -7.92
CA SER A 53 -16.32 1.57 -7.19
C SER A 53 -17.16 0.85 -6.13
N ASP A 54 -17.38 -0.46 -6.28
CA ASP A 54 -18.03 -1.28 -5.26
C ASP A 54 -17.15 -1.43 -4.00
N ILE A 55 -15.81 -1.31 -4.11
CA ILE A 55 -14.90 -1.29 -2.95
C ILE A 55 -15.16 -0.05 -2.10
N LEU A 56 -15.32 1.12 -2.74
CA LEU A 56 -15.65 2.35 -2.02
C LEU A 56 -16.98 2.23 -1.30
N GLN A 57 -18.01 1.70 -1.98
CA GLN A 57 -19.32 1.49 -1.37
C GLN A 57 -19.23 0.53 -0.18
N TYR A 58 -18.45 -0.55 -0.31
CA TYR A 58 -18.19 -1.49 0.76
C TYR A 58 -17.47 -0.83 1.95
N MET A 59 -16.41 -0.06 1.72
CA MET A 59 -15.70 0.67 2.77
C MET A 59 -16.58 1.73 3.45
N ARG A 60 -17.48 2.38 2.70
CA ARG A 60 -18.45 3.35 3.24
C ARG A 60 -19.53 2.69 4.09
N SER A 61 -19.98 1.48 3.72
CA SER A 61 -20.94 0.71 4.54
C SER A 61 -20.28 0.04 5.76
N HIS A 62 -18.95 -0.02 5.81
CA HIS A 62 -18.17 -0.56 6.92
C HIS A 62 -17.25 0.52 7.51
N PRO A 63 -17.78 1.51 8.25
CA PRO A 63 -17.03 2.67 8.71
C PRO A 63 -15.79 2.32 9.54
N LYS A 64 -15.83 1.21 10.29
CA LYS A 64 -14.68 0.68 11.03
C LYS A 64 -13.48 0.33 10.16
N LEU A 65 -13.70 -0.05 8.89
CA LEU A 65 -12.62 -0.34 7.94
C LEU A 65 -12.01 0.94 7.36
N LYS A 66 -12.81 2.00 7.21
CA LYS A 66 -12.34 3.31 6.71
C LYS A 66 -11.31 3.96 7.65
N GLU A 67 -11.39 3.66 8.94
CA GLU A 67 -10.48 4.19 9.96
C GLU A 67 -9.15 3.41 10.05
N LEU A 68 -9.04 2.26 9.39
CA LEU A 68 -7.84 1.43 9.44
C LEU A 68 -6.76 1.94 8.47
N PRO A 69 -5.48 1.67 8.77
CA PRO A 69 -4.42 1.80 7.78
C PRO A 69 -4.78 1.03 6.50
N SER A 70 -4.54 1.63 5.34
CA SER A 70 -4.71 0.99 4.05
C SER A 70 -3.43 1.09 3.23
N TYR A 71 -3.00 -0.03 2.67
CA TYR A 71 -1.81 -0.13 1.83
C TYR A 71 -2.19 -0.47 0.39
N GLY A 72 -1.37 -0.01 -0.56
CA GLY A 72 -1.61 -0.25 -1.99
C GLY A 72 -2.38 0.85 -2.71
N TYR A 73 -2.59 2.00 -2.06
CA TYR A 73 -3.11 3.22 -2.69
C TYR A 73 -1.98 4.23 -2.90
N ASP A 74 -2.02 4.93 -4.03
CA ASP A 74 -0.99 5.89 -4.46
C ASP A 74 -1.42 7.35 -4.21
N GLY A 75 -2.51 7.56 -3.45
CA GLY A 75 -3.21 8.84 -3.32
C GLY A 75 -4.39 8.82 -2.35
N ASP A 76 -5.20 9.88 -2.40
CA ASP A 76 -6.44 10.04 -1.62
C ASP A 76 -7.51 9.08 -2.19
N PHE A 77 -7.92 8.11 -1.36
CA PHE A 77 -8.77 6.98 -1.75
C PHE A 77 -10.09 7.41 -2.42
N GLU A 78 -10.65 8.57 -2.07
CA GLU A 78 -11.87 9.06 -2.71
C GLU A 78 -11.57 9.80 -4.04
N LYS A 79 -10.45 10.51 -4.15
CA LYS A 79 -10.08 11.28 -5.37
C LYS A 79 -9.59 10.38 -6.52
N ASP A 80 -8.83 9.33 -6.21
CA ASP A 80 -8.34 8.39 -7.23
C ASP A 80 -9.50 7.67 -7.94
N TYR A 81 -10.65 7.60 -7.30
CA TYR A 81 -11.87 7.00 -7.84
C TYR A 81 -12.76 7.95 -8.62
N GLU A 82 -12.58 9.25 -8.41
CA GLU A 82 -13.19 10.26 -9.25
C GLU A 82 -12.57 10.28 -10.65
N ASP A 83 -11.29 9.88 -10.77
CA ASP A 83 -10.60 9.68 -12.05
C ASP A 83 -11.17 8.47 -12.81
N VAL A 84 -11.71 8.76 -14.00
CA VAL A 84 -12.35 7.80 -14.90
C VAL A 84 -11.43 6.64 -15.28
N TYR A 85 -10.11 6.86 -15.35
CA TYR A 85 -9.14 5.82 -15.70
C TYR A 85 -9.09 4.70 -14.65
N PHE A 86 -9.17 5.04 -13.37
CA PHE A 86 -9.06 4.07 -12.28
C PHE A 86 -10.40 3.37 -11.95
N ARG A 87 -11.54 3.93 -12.38
CA ARG A 87 -12.88 3.33 -12.13
C ARG A 87 -13.05 1.94 -12.75
N ASN A 88 -12.44 1.69 -13.89
CA ASN A 88 -12.63 0.46 -14.67
C ASN A 88 -11.61 -0.64 -14.36
N ILE A 89 -10.67 -0.38 -13.44
CA ILE A 89 -9.67 -1.37 -13.05
C ILE A 89 -10.31 -2.32 -12.03
N ASN A 90 -10.15 -3.63 -12.21
CA ASN A 90 -10.61 -4.61 -11.23
C ASN A 90 -9.58 -4.75 -10.11
N ARG A 91 -9.81 -4.02 -9.02
CA ARG A 91 -9.01 -4.11 -7.80
C ARG A 91 -9.58 -5.17 -6.86
N LYS A 92 -8.69 -5.77 -6.08
CA LYS A 92 -8.98 -6.63 -4.93
C LYS A 92 -8.91 -5.78 -3.66
N LEU A 93 -9.77 -6.10 -2.70
CA LEU A 93 -9.65 -5.65 -1.32
C LEU A 93 -9.40 -6.89 -0.45
N LEU A 94 -8.32 -6.87 0.32
CA LEU A 94 -8.00 -7.88 1.32
C LEU A 94 -8.01 -7.23 2.70
N ILE A 95 -8.81 -7.76 3.61
CA ILE A 95 -8.85 -7.27 5.00
C ILE A 95 -7.98 -8.21 5.85
N ILE A 96 -7.04 -7.66 6.61
CA ILE A 96 -6.20 -8.43 7.53
C ILE A 96 -6.75 -8.32 8.95
N TYR A 97 -6.78 -9.43 9.65
CA TYR A 97 -7.35 -9.59 10.98
C TYR A 97 -6.33 -10.15 11.97
N ASP A 98 -6.40 -9.68 13.21
CA ASP A 98 -5.85 -10.31 14.41
C ASP A 98 -7.02 -10.83 15.23
N ASN A 99 -7.11 -12.15 15.38
CA ASN A 99 -8.18 -12.79 16.14
C ASN A 99 -9.58 -12.22 15.84
N ARG A 100 -9.91 -12.13 14.54
CA ARG A 100 -11.17 -11.59 14.00
C ARG A 100 -11.43 -10.09 14.21
N LYS A 101 -10.46 -9.32 14.70
CA LYS A 101 -10.49 -7.85 14.70
C LYS A 101 -9.71 -7.33 13.50
N PRO A 102 -10.31 -6.49 12.63
CA PRO A 102 -9.63 -6.00 11.45
C PRO A 102 -8.51 -5.03 11.87
N LEU A 103 -7.32 -5.19 11.27
CA LEU A 103 -6.12 -4.42 11.56
C LEU A 103 -5.81 -3.39 10.49
N PHE A 104 -5.86 -3.79 9.22
CA PHE A 104 -5.57 -2.96 8.05
C PHE A 104 -6.13 -3.59 6.79
N THR A 105 -6.15 -2.82 5.71
CA THR A 105 -6.58 -3.26 4.39
C THR A 105 -5.44 -3.22 3.38
N LEU A 106 -5.38 -4.21 2.50
CA LEU A 106 -4.52 -4.23 1.33
C LEU A 106 -5.40 -4.14 0.09
N THR A 107 -4.95 -3.37 -0.90
CA THR A 107 -5.72 -3.15 -2.11
C THR A 107 -4.85 -3.06 -3.34
N GLY A 108 -5.39 -3.46 -4.49
CA GLY A 108 -4.65 -3.39 -5.74
C GLY A 108 -5.20 -4.37 -6.75
N VAL A 109 -4.76 -4.25 -7.99
CA VAL A 109 -5.11 -5.22 -9.05
C VAL A 109 -4.53 -6.59 -8.73
N TYR A 110 -3.31 -6.59 -8.22
CA TYR A 110 -2.63 -7.76 -7.69
C TYR A 110 -2.21 -7.49 -6.25
N VAL A 111 -2.52 -8.43 -5.37
CA VAL A 111 -2.08 -8.45 -3.98
C VAL A 111 -1.61 -9.87 -3.71
N ASP A 112 -0.37 -9.99 -3.28
CA ASP A 112 0.26 -11.23 -2.86
C ASP A 112 0.92 -11.03 -1.51
N THR A 113 0.87 -12.06 -0.68
CA THR A 113 1.24 -11.95 0.73
C THR A 113 2.04 -13.17 1.16
N SER A 114 3.16 -12.93 1.82
CA SER A 114 3.94 -13.95 2.51
C SER A 114 4.28 -13.48 3.92
N CYS A 115 4.68 -14.41 4.78
CA CYS A 115 5.13 -14.11 6.12
C CYS A 115 6.50 -14.68 6.40
N GLU A 116 7.28 -13.87 7.10
CA GLU A 116 8.65 -14.17 7.43
C GLU A 116 9.01 -13.46 8.73
N ASP A 117 9.72 -14.15 9.63
CA ASP A 117 10.36 -13.51 10.77
C ASP A 117 11.65 -12.88 10.24
N ILE A 118 11.61 -11.55 10.05
CA ILE A 118 12.73 -10.76 9.53
C ILE A 118 13.48 -10.04 10.65
N THR A 119 12.85 -9.88 11.83
CA THR A 119 13.45 -9.22 13.00
C THR A 119 14.06 -10.21 14.00
N ASN A 120 13.91 -11.52 13.76
CA ASN A 120 14.37 -12.62 14.60
C ASN A 120 13.83 -12.54 16.04
N ASP A 121 12.59 -12.06 16.19
CA ASP A 121 11.93 -11.91 17.49
C ASP A 121 10.90 -13.02 17.77
N GLY A 122 10.78 -13.99 16.86
CA GLY A 122 9.81 -15.07 16.91
C GLY A 122 8.43 -14.68 16.41
N LYS A 123 8.23 -13.46 15.93
CA LYS A 123 6.97 -12.98 15.34
C LYS A 123 7.13 -12.74 13.85
N PHE A 124 6.05 -12.96 13.12
CA PHE A 124 6.06 -12.80 11.67
C PHE A 124 5.74 -11.37 11.27
N GLU A 125 6.52 -10.84 10.33
CA GLU A 125 6.17 -9.70 9.52
C GLU A 125 5.40 -10.15 8.27
N LEU A 126 4.39 -9.37 7.88
CA LEU A 126 3.68 -9.56 6.61
C LEU A 126 4.41 -8.81 5.50
N ILE A 127 4.82 -9.54 4.47
CA ILE A 127 5.34 -9.00 3.23
C ILE A 127 4.18 -8.97 2.23
N ALA A 128 3.75 -7.78 1.84
CA ALA A 128 2.64 -7.56 0.92
C ALA A 128 3.13 -6.93 -0.38
N LYS A 129 3.09 -7.71 -1.46
CA LYS A 129 3.42 -7.28 -2.82
C LYS A 129 2.17 -6.82 -3.55
N ILE A 130 2.13 -5.55 -3.91
CA ILE A 130 0.93 -4.89 -4.43
C ILE A 130 1.20 -4.23 -5.77
N ASN A 131 0.37 -4.55 -6.78
CA ASN A 131 0.29 -3.75 -8.00
C ASN A 131 -0.99 -2.89 -7.95
N PRO A 132 -0.88 -1.55 -7.77
CA PRO A 132 -2.04 -0.68 -7.55
C PRO A 132 -2.88 -0.42 -8.83
N ARG A 133 -2.27 -0.55 -10.02
CA ARG A 133 -2.85 -0.09 -11.30
C ARG A 133 -2.95 -1.16 -12.39
N GLY A 134 -2.34 -2.33 -12.20
CA GLY A 134 -2.26 -3.40 -13.20
C GLY A 134 -1.28 -3.09 -14.33
N GLY A 135 -1.24 -3.96 -15.34
CA GLY A 135 -0.34 -3.81 -16.49
C GLY A 135 1.14 -3.74 -16.09
N ASN A 136 1.89 -2.85 -16.74
CA ASN A 136 3.32 -2.64 -16.49
C ASN A 136 3.60 -1.64 -15.33
N ALA A 137 2.60 -1.33 -14.51
CA ALA A 137 2.82 -0.46 -13.36
C ALA A 137 3.79 -1.11 -12.36
N SER A 138 4.60 -0.27 -11.70
CA SER A 138 5.52 -0.71 -10.64
C SER A 138 4.77 -1.39 -9.51
N GLN A 139 5.35 -2.46 -9.00
CA GLN A 139 4.88 -3.13 -7.79
C GLN A 139 5.45 -2.41 -6.57
N ILE A 140 4.63 -2.24 -5.55
CA ILE A 140 5.01 -1.71 -4.24
C ILE A 140 4.99 -2.89 -3.28
N GLU A 141 6.07 -3.07 -2.53
CA GLU A 141 6.14 -4.05 -1.46
C GLU A 141 6.03 -3.34 -0.12
N TYR A 142 5.21 -3.87 0.77
CA TYR A 142 5.07 -3.39 2.14
C TYR A 142 5.54 -4.47 3.09
N ILE A 143 6.38 -4.09 4.04
CA ILE A 143 6.79 -4.94 5.16
C ILE A 143 6.10 -4.41 6.40
N ILE A 144 5.17 -5.19 6.95
CA ILE A 144 4.26 -4.76 8.00
C ILE A 144 4.47 -5.64 9.22
N SER A 145 4.90 -5.05 10.34
CA SER A 145 4.90 -5.76 11.62
C SER A 145 3.46 -5.99 12.08
N LEU A 146 3.12 -7.26 12.25
CA LEU A 146 1.77 -7.69 12.62
C LEU A 146 1.50 -7.46 14.12
N ASP A 147 2.55 -7.55 14.94
CA ASP A 147 2.53 -7.32 16.38
C ASP A 147 2.69 -5.83 16.77
N LYS A 148 2.88 -4.96 15.77
CA LYS A 148 3.06 -3.50 15.92
C LYS A 148 4.36 -3.09 16.62
N SER A 149 5.38 -3.95 16.64
CA SER A 149 6.74 -3.61 17.11
C SER A 149 7.36 -2.46 16.30
N PHE A 150 7.02 -2.33 15.02
CA PHE A 150 7.38 -1.19 14.19
C PHE A 150 6.25 -0.78 13.21
N LYS A 151 6.30 0.47 12.73
CA LYS A 151 5.39 0.93 11.68
C LYS A 151 5.77 0.28 10.35
N SER A 152 4.79 -0.06 9.51
CA SER A 152 5.03 -0.55 8.15
C SER A 152 6.14 0.20 7.40
N LEU A 153 6.98 -0.55 6.72
CA LEU A 153 7.95 -0.04 5.75
C LEU A 153 7.37 -0.20 4.35
N GLU A 154 7.32 0.90 3.59
CA GLU A 154 6.96 0.90 2.17
C GLU A 154 8.24 0.86 1.33
N VAL A 155 8.32 -0.09 0.40
CA VAL A 155 9.46 -0.30 -0.49
C VAL A 155 8.97 -0.33 -1.94
N PHE A 156 9.55 0.51 -2.79
CA PHE A 156 9.27 0.47 -4.22
C PHE A 156 10.12 -0.61 -4.88
N THR A 157 9.47 -1.70 -5.30
CA THR A 157 10.14 -2.69 -6.13
C THR A 157 10.19 -2.16 -7.56
N ASN A 158 11.39 -1.89 -8.07
CA ASN A 158 11.59 -1.64 -9.49
C ASN A 158 12.03 -2.93 -10.19
N ARG A 159 12.26 -2.86 -11.51
CA ARG A 159 12.69 -3.99 -12.34
C ARG A 159 13.98 -4.70 -11.89
N PHE A 160 14.72 -4.13 -10.94
CA PHE A 160 15.98 -4.68 -10.45
C PHE A 160 15.82 -5.59 -9.23
N GLY A 161 14.59 -5.79 -8.75
CA GLY A 161 14.26 -6.71 -7.66
C GLY A 161 14.63 -6.20 -6.27
N GLN A 162 14.13 -6.91 -5.27
CA GLN A 162 14.43 -6.75 -3.85
C GLN A 162 14.82 -8.11 -3.30
N GLU A 163 15.76 -8.12 -2.35
CA GLU A 163 16.13 -9.29 -1.57
C GLU A 163 15.96 -8.97 -0.08
N ILE A 164 15.40 -9.92 0.67
CA ILE A 164 15.36 -9.89 2.12
C ILE A 164 16.26 -11.04 2.58
N ARG A 165 17.39 -10.73 3.22
CA ARG A 165 18.38 -11.74 3.61
C ARG A 165 19.24 -11.24 4.76
N ASP A 166 19.67 -12.17 5.59
CA ASP A 166 20.66 -11.90 6.64
C ASP A 166 22.05 -11.74 6.00
N LEU A 167 22.56 -10.51 5.99
CA LEU A 167 23.84 -10.15 5.40
C LEU A 167 25.00 -10.29 6.37
N ASN A 168 24.75 -10.13 7.66
CA ASN A 168 25.79 -9.95 8.67
C ASN A 168 25.92 -11.18 9.61
N GLY A 169 24.98 -12.13 9.53
CA GLY A 169 24.93 -13.37 10.31
C GLY A 169 24.35 -13.22 11.71
N ASP A 170 23.66 -12.12 12.04
CA ASP A 170 23.04 -11.88 13.35
C ASP A 170 21.61 -12.46 13.47
N GLY A 171 21.09 -13.05 12.38
CA GLY A 171 19.76 -13.62 12.29
C GLY A 171 18.67 -12.62 11.91
N ILE A 172 18.94 -11.32 11.98
CA ILE A 172 18.05 -10.24 11.52
C ILE A 172 18.30 -10.03 10.03
N LYS A 173 17.22 -9.94 9.24
CA LYS A 173 17.35 -9.80 7.79
C LYS A 173 17.38 -8.34 7.37
N GLU A 174 18.38 -7.99 6.57
CA GLU A 174 18.42 -6.72 5.86
C GLU A 174 17.57 -6.76 4.59
N ILE A 175 17.09 -5.58 4.21
CA ILE A 175 16.32 -5.39 2.98
C ILE A 175 17.22 -4.71 1.95
N VAL A 176 17.59 -5.47 0.93
CA VAL A 176 18.45 -5.04 -0.16
C VAL A 176 17.58 -4.72 -1.36
N GLY A 177 17.66 -3.48 -1.86
CA GLY A 177 16.79 -3.06 -2.95
C GLY A 177 17.29 -1.82 -3.66
N VAL A 178 16.65 -1.50 -4.77
CA VAL A 178 16.91 -0.27 -5.51
C VAL A 178 15.76 0.70 -5.27
N TYR A 179 15.95 1.62 -4.35
CA TYR A 179 14.91 2.53 -3.88
C TYR A 179 14.87 3.77 -4.77
N GLY A 180 13.77 3.94 -5.51
CA GLY A 180 13.41 5.22 -6.10
C GLY A 180 12.63 6.02 -5.08
N ASP A 181 13.19 7.10 -4.54
CA ASP A 181 12.45 7.95 -3.62
C ASP A 181 11.31 8.64 -4.39
N ARG A 182 10.06 8.60 -3.88
CA ARG A 182 8.95 9.44 -4.37
C ARG A 182 9.28 10.95 -4.34
N GLY A 183 10.34 11.37 -3.65
CA GLY A 183 10.83 12.75 -3.54
C GLY A 183 12.10 13.11 -4.31
N TRP A 184 12.66 12.24 -5.15
CA TRP A 184 13.92 12.53 -5.88
C TRP A 184 13.82 12.31 -7.40
N SER A 185 12.70 12.73 -7.99
CA SER A 185 12.46 12.67 -9.44
C SER A 185 13.27 13.68 -10.28
N GLU A 186 14.14 14.48 -9.69
CA GLU A 186 14.87 15.53 -10.44
C GLU A 186 16.30 15.15 -10.85
N PHE A 187 16.86 14.07 -10.30
CA PHE A 187 18.24 13.64 -10.58
C PHE A 187 18.39 12.13 -10.82
N ALA A 188 17.35 11.45 -11.29
CA ALA A 188 17.53 10.10 -11.82
C ALA A 188 18.11 10.21 -13.24
N PRO A 189 19.43 10.03 -13.47
CA PRO A 189 19.90 9.74 -14.82
C PRO A 189 19.05 8.57 -15.31
N CYS A 190 18.53 8.70 -16.53
CA CYS A 190 17.79 7.68 -17.27
C CYS A 190 18.00 6.30 -16.63
N MET A 191 16.98 5.71 -15.99
CA MET A 191 17.12 4.40 -15.33
C MET A 191 17.48 3.28 -16.33
N ALA A 192 17.43 3.57 -17.64
CA ALA A 192 17.94 2.74 -18.73
C ALA A 192 19.44 2.96 -19.06
N CYS A 193 20.06 4.00 -18.52
CA CYS A 193 21.42 4.47 -18.81
C CYS A 193 22.38 4.23 -17.63
N GLN A 194 21.87 4.15 -16.40
CA GLN A 194 22.67 3.74 -15.21
C GLN A 194 21.85 2.80 -14.32
N ARG A 195 22.49 1.73 -13.85
CA ARG A 195 21.90 0.84 -12.82
C ARG A 195 21.92 1.62 -11.50
N PRO A 196 20.78 1.87 -10.84
CA PRO A 196 20.79 2.70 -9.63
C PRO A 196 21.45 1.93 -8.48
N THR A 197 22.15 2.65 -7.60
CA THR A 197 22.84 2.07 -6.45
C THR A 197 21.83 1.38 -5.54
N ARG A 198 22.10 0.11 -5.18
CA ARG A 198 21.30 -0.58 -4.17
C ARG A 198 21.46 0.13 -2.83
N ARG A 199 20.37 0.26 -2.06
CA ARG A 199 20.45 0.57 -0.63
C ARG A 199 20.19 -0.70 0.17
N ILE A 200 20.65 -0.69 1.40
CA ILE A 200 20.47 -1.76 2.37
C ILE A 200 19.83 -1.15 3.61
N LEU A 201 18.68 -1.68 4.00
CA LEU A 201 17.98 -1.26 5.20
C LEU A 201 18.18 -2.30 6.31
N CYS A 202 18.65 -1.84 7.46
CA CYS A 202 18.83 -2.64 8.66
C CYS A 202 17.73 -2.34 9.67
N PHE A 203 17.29 -3.35 10.41
CA PHE A 203 16.39 -3.15 11.54
C PHE A 203 17.19 -2.66 12.75
N GLU A 204 16.87 -1.46 13.25
CA GLU A 204 17.46 -0.88 14.45
C GLU A 204 16.38 -0.67 15.51
N GLY A 205 16.10 -1.74 16.27
CA GLY A 205 15.25 -1.79 17.45
C GLY A 205 13.74 -1.67 17.20
N LYS A 206 13.30 -0.64 16.46
CA LYS A 206 11.87 -0.35 16.19
C LYS A 206 11.61 0.20 14.79
N ARG A 207 12.61 0.23 13.91
CA ARG A 207 12.47 0.76 12.55
C ARG A 207 13.60 0.26 11.66
N TYR A 208 13.33 0.24 10.37
CA TYR A 208 14.35 0.08 9.34
C TYR A 208 15.05 1.41 9.05
N VAL A 209 16.38 1.38 8.93
CA VAL A 209 17.22 2.54 8.61
C VAL A 209 18.20 2.21 7.50
N ASP A 210 18.59 3.21 6.72
CA ASP A 210 19.67 3.05 5.74
C ASP A 210 21.00 2.76 6.45
N CYS A 211 21.52 1.57 6.20
CA CYS A 211 22.79 1.09 6.74
C CYS A 211 23.74 0.65 5.61
N THR A 212 23.51 1.14 4.39
CA THR A 212 24.26 0.79 3.18
C THR A 212 25.77 0.90 3.38
N THR A 213 26.23 1.88 4.15
CA THR A 213 27.66 2.10 4.47
C THR A 213 28.30 0.96 5.28
N LYS A 214 27.52 0.17 6.02
CA LYS A 214 28.01 -1.01 6.77
C LYS A 214 28.38 -2.18 5.84
N PHE A 215 27.92 -2.14 4.58
CA PHE A 215 28.07 -3.22 3.60
C PHE A 215 28.75 -2.76 2.31
N ALA A 216 29.80 -1.93 2.43
CA ALA A 216 30.48 -1.32 1.29
C ALA A 216 31.03 -2.35 0.26
N GLU A 217 31.43 -3.54 0.72
CA GLU A 217 31.94 -4.61 -0.15
C GLU A 217 30.88 -5.14 -1.12
N LEU A 218 29.62 -5.24 -0.68
CA LEU A 218 28.51 -5.66 -1.54
C LEU A 218 28.24 -4.61 -2.63
N LEU A 219 28.37 -3.33 -2.31
CA LEU A 219 28.22 -2.24 -3.28
C LEU A 219 29.34 -2.22 -4.32
N GLN A 220 30.56 -2.56 -3.92
CA GLN A 220 31.69 -2.66 -4.86
C GLN A 220 31.47 -3.78 -5.88
N LYS A 221 30.97 -4.94 -5.44
CA LYS A 221 30.63 -6.05 -6.35
C LYS A 221 29.55 -5.64 -7.34
N ASP A 222 28.49 -4.99 -6.87
CA ASP A 222 27.39 -4.52 -7.73
C ASP A 222 27.87 -3.48 -8.77
N TRP A 223 28.81 -2.62 -8.37
CA TRP A 223 29.39 -1.63 -9.27
C TRP A 223 30.25 -2.28 -10.36
N ILE A 224 31.03 -3.31 -10.02
CA ILE A 224 31.80 -4.10 -10.99
C ILE A 224 30.84 -4.79 -11.98
N GLU A 225 29.82 -5.49 -11.49
CA GLU A 225 28.81 -6.16 -12.33
C GLU A 225 28.07 -5.18 -13.25
N ALA A 226 27.72 -3.98 -12.75
CA ALA A 226 27.09 -2.94 -13.56
C ALA A 226 28.01 -2.41 -14.65
N LYS A 227 29.30 -2.21 -14.35
CA LYS A 227 30.30 -1.75 -15.32
C LYS A 227 30.54 -2.78 -16.42
N ASP A 228 30.61 -4.06 -16.07
CA ASP A 228 30.81 -5.14 -17.05
C ASP A 228 29.56 -5.33 -17.93
N TRP A 229 28.36 -5.18 -17.37
CA TRP A 229 27.13 -5.17 -18.15
C TRP A 229 27.09 -4.04 -19.17
N LEU A 230 27.48 -2.81 -18.78
CA LEU A 230 27.51 -1.66 -19.70
C LEU A 230 28.50 -1.87 -20.85
N LYS A 231 29.69 -2.41 -20.57
CA LYS A 231 30.67 -2.76 -21.62
C LYS A 231 30.11 -3.78 -22.62
N SER A 232 29.42 -4.81 -22.12
CA SER A 232 28.81 -5.84 -22.99
C SER A 232 27.74 -5.29 -23.93
N LYS A 233 27.20 -4.10 -23.64
CA LYS A 233 26.20 -3.41 -24.46
C LYS A 233 26.79 -2.35 -25.40
N SER A 234 28.04 -1.92 -25.17
CA SER A 234 28.75 -0.98 -26.06
C SER A 234 29.54 -1.67 -27.16
N ASP A 235 29.87 -2.95 -27.00
CA ASP A 235 30.75 -3.70 -27.90
C ASP A 235 29.98 -4.54 -28.96
N GLY A 236 28.66 -4.34 -29.09
CA GLY A 236 27.79 -4.97 -30.10
C GLY A 236 26.92 -3.96 -30.83
#